data_AF-A0A0Q9RKG7-F1
#
_entry.id   AF-A0A0Q9RKG7-F1
#
_cell.length_a   1.000
_cell.length_b   1.000
_cell.length_c   1.000
_cell.angle_alpha   90.00
_cell.angle_beta   90.00
_cell.angle_gamma   90.00
#
_symmetry.space_group_name_H-M   'P 1'
#
loop_
_entity.id
_entity.type
_entity.pdbx_description
1 polymer ?
#
loop_
_entity_poly.entity_id
_entity_poly.type
_entity_poly.pdbx_seq_one_letter_code
_entity_poly.pdbx_strand_id
1 'polypeptide(L)' 'MAAVCDICAKKPGFGNNRPWSRKITKRRFNPNIQRVRATVNGAPKRLNVCTGCLKAGKVSR' A
#
# COMPACT_ATOMS: atom_id res chain seq x y z
N MET A 1 4.50 -8.54 3.31
CA MET A 1 4.12 -7.58 2.25
C MET A 1 4.76 -6.25 2.57
N ALA A 2 5.59 -5.69 1.68
CA ALA A 2 6.14 -4.36 1.90
C ALA A 2 4.96 -3.38 1.98
N ALA A 3 4.72 -2.81 3.17
CA ALA A 3 3.56 -1.96 3.42
C ALA A 3 3.76 -0.53 2.92
N VAL A 4 4.79 -0.30 2.09
CA VAL A 4 5.16 1.01 1.55
C VAL A 4 4.99 0.99 0.03
N CYS A 5 4.29 1.98 -0.48
CA CYS A 5 4.17 2.20 -1.92
C CYS A 5 5.42 2.91 -2.44
N ASP A 6 6.03 2.40 -3.52
CA ASP A 6 7.25 2.98 -4.10
C ASP A 6 7.02 4.35 -4.76
N ILE A 7 5.76 4.72 -5.02
CA ILE A 7 5.40 5.94 -5.79
C ILE A 7 4.91 7.08 -4.90
N CYS A 8 3.97 6.78 -4.00
CA CYS A 8 3.39 7.79 -3.11
C CYS A 8 3.88 7.66 -1.66
N ALA A 9 4.83 6.76 -1.40
CA ALA A 9 5.38 6.50 -0.07
C ALA A 9 4.32 6.24 1.02
N LYS A 10 3.12 5.79 0.64
CA LYS A 10 2.05 5.46 1.60
C LYS A 10 2.56 4.38 2.54
N LYS A 11 2.63 4.72 3.82
CA LYS A 11 3.06 3.84 4.91
C LYS A 11 1.84 3.35 5.68
N PRO A 12 1.97 2.23 6.40
CA PRO A 12 0.91 1.75 7.25
C PRO A 12 0.73 2.66 8.46
N GLY A 13 -0.54 2.93 8.79
CA GLY A 13 -0.91 3.62 10.02
C GLY A 13 -1.00 2.65 11.19
N PHE A 14 -0.93 3.20 12.40
CA PHE A 14 -1.17 2.46 13.65
C PHE A 14 -2.41 3.00 14.33
N GLY A 15 -3.12 2.13 15.03
CA GLY A 15 -4.25 2.52 15.87
C GLY A 15 -4.73 1.34 16.69
N ASN A 16 -5.99 1.38 17.10
CA ASN A 16 -6.54 0.38 17.99
C ASN A 16 -7.74 -0.33 17.36
N ASN A 17 -7.91 -1.60 17.71
CA ASN A 17 -9.19 -2.29 17.58
C ASN A 17 -10.04 -1.99 18.82
N ARG A 18 -11.29 -1.57 18.61
CA ARG A 18 -12.25 -1.25 19.68
C ARG A 18 -13.45 -2.19 19.58
N PRO A 19 -13.37 -3.39 20.20
CA PRO A 19 -14.50 -4.31 20.27
C PRO A 19 -15.55 -3.85 21.29
N TRP A 20 -16.73 -4.47 21.28
CA TRP A 20 -17.82 -4.21 22.23
C TRP A 20 -17.38 -4.27 23.70
N SER A 21 -16.49 -5.22 24.04
CA SER A 21 -15.94 -5.40 25.39
C SER A 21 -15.00 -4.27 25.85
N ARG A 22 -14.73 -3.25 25.00
CA ARG A 22 -13.81 -2.12 25.23
C ARG A 22 -12.38 -2.53 25.58
N LYS A 23 -12.01 -3.80 25.42
CA LYS A 23 -10.62 -4.27 25.53
C LYS A 23 -9.86 -3.85 24.27
N ILE A 24 -9.16 -2.71 24.38
CA ILE A 24 -8.42 -2.09 23.30
C ILE A 24 -7.18 -2.93 22.98
N THR A 25 -7.05 -3.38 21.73
CA THR A 25 -5.83 -4.02 21.23
C THR A 25 -5.18 -3.18 20.14
N LYS A 26 -3.84 -3.17 20.07
CA LYS A 26 -3.12 -2.43 19.02
C LYS A 26 -3.33 -3.13 17.67
N ARG A 27 -3.57 -2.36 16.62
CA ARG A 27 -3.67 -2.85 15.24
C ARG A 27 -2.91 -1.95 14.27
N ARG A 28 -2.59 -2.52 13.12
CA ARG A 28 -1.95 -1.83 12.00
C ARG A 28 -2.90 -1.73 10.82
N PHE A 29 -2.94 -0.58 10.19
CA PHE A 29 -3.71 -0.32 8.97
C PHE A 29 -2.75 -0.34 7.78
N ASN A 30 -2.73 -1.45 7.04
CA ASN A 30 -1.88 -1.58 5.87
C ASN A 30 -2.58 -0.99 4.63
N PRO A 31 -1.91 -0.16 3.83
CA PRO A 31 -2.42 0.21 2.52
C PRO A 31 -2.51 -1.03 1.63
N ASN A 32 -3.54 -1.09 0.77
CA ASN A 32 -3.65 -2.15 -0.22
C ASN A 32 -2.60 -1.95 -1.32
N ILE A 33 -1.50 -2.69 -1.21
CA ILE A 33 -0.36 -2.65 -2.12
C ILE A 33 -0.39 -3.89 -2.98
N GLN A 34 -0.23 -3.68 -4.28
CA GLN A 34 -0.23 -4.71 -5.30
C GLN A 34 1.15 -4.75 -5.95
N ARG A 35 1.64 -5.96 -6.20
CA ARG A 35 2.88 -6.17 -6.94
C ARG A 35 2.54 -6.12 -8.42
N VAL A 36 3.05 -5.12 -9.12
CA VAL A 36 2.80 -4.94 -10.56
C VAL A 36 4.12 -4.87 -11.31
N ARG A 37 4.09 -5.28 -12.59
CA ARG A 37 5.13 -4.93 -13.55
C ARG A 37 4.79 -3.54 -14.09
N ALA A 38 5.78 -2.68 -14.09
CA ALA A 38 5.66 -1.29 -14.49
C ALA A 38 6.86 -0.92 -15.35
N THR A 39 6.62 -0.19 -16.43
CA THR A 39 7.70 0.35 -17.25
C THR A 39 8.27 1.60 -16.56
N VAL A 40 9.47 1.49 -16.02
CA VAL A 40 10.19 2.60 -15.38
C VAL A 40 11.42 2.89 -16.23
N ASN A 41 11.48 4.06 -16.84
CA ASN A 41 12.59 4.48 -17.72
C ASN A 41 12.86 3.47 -18.85
N GLY A 42 11.81 2.98 -19.51
CA GLY A 42 11.91 2.07 -20.66
C GLY A 42 12.14 0.58 -20.33
N ALA A 43 12.42 0.24 -19.06
CA ALA A 43 12.60 -1.15 -18.64
C ALA A 43 11.44 -1.62 -17.73
N PRO A 44 10.92 -2.85 -17.92
CA PRO A 44 9.92 -3.41 -17.03
C PRO A 44 10.55 -3.76 -15.67
N LYS A 45 10.10 -3.10 -14.61
CA LYS A 45 10.49 -3.38 -13.23
C LYS A 45 9.30 -3.86 -12.42
N ARG A 46 9.56 -4.70 -11.42
CA ARG A 46 8.55 -5.10 -10.43
C ARG A 46 8.52 -4.05 -9.33
N LEU A 47 7.36 -3.43 -9.12
CA LEU A 47 7.15 -2.40 -8.11
C LEU A 47 6.00 -2.77 -7.17
N ASN A 48 6.07 -2.26 -5.94
CA ASN A 48 5.01 -2.30 -4.95
C ASN A 48 4.18 -1.02 -5.06
N VAL A 49 2.98 -1.13 -5.63
CA VAL A 49 2.16 0.04 -5.95
C VAL A 49 0.82 -0.05 -5.21
N CYS A 50 0.41 1.03 -4.56
CA CYS A 50 -0.91 1.06 -3.91
C CYS A 50 -2.03 1.12 -4.96
N THR A 51 -3.18 0.54 -4.65
CA THR A 51 -4.35 0.54 -5.54
C THR A 51 -4.80 1.94 -5.94
N GLY A 52 -4.61 2.95 -5.09
CA GLY A 52 -4.89 4.35 -5.43
C GLY A 52 -3.98 4.91 -6.53
N CYS A 53 -2.70 4.54 -6.54
CA CYS A 53 -1.78 4.92 -7.62
C CYS A 53 -2.10 4.19 -8.93
N LEU A 54 -2.52 2.93 -8.85
CA LEU A 54 -3.00 2.18 -10.02
C LEU A 54 -4.27 2.82 -10.60
N LYS A 55 -5.24 3.16 -9.75
CA LYS A 55 -6.48 3.82 -10.18
C LYS A 55 -6.23 5.19 -10.82
N ALA A 56 -5.24 5.94 -10.29
CA ALA A 56 -4.88 7.26 -10.81
C ALA A 56 -4.01 7.22 -12.08
N GLY A 57 -3.69 6.04 -12.63
CA GLY A 57 -2.86 5.93 -13.84
C GLY A 57 -1.42 6.37 -13.65
N LYS A 58 -0.92 6.47 -12.40
CA LYS A 58 0.46 6.90 -12.11
C LYS A 58 1.53 5.86 -12.53
N VAL A 59 1.09 4.70 -13.02
CA VAL A 59 1.92 3.58 -13.45
C VAL A 59 1.38 3.04 -14.74
N SER A 60 2.22 3.04 -15.77
CA SER A 60 1.95 2.29 -17.00
C SER A 60 2.38 0.84 -16.81
N ARG A 61 1.49 -0.10 -17.12
CA ARG A 61 1.72 -1.55 -17.02
C ARG A 61 2.47 -2.06 -18.24
#